data_AF-A0A537YG51-F1
#
_entry.id   AF-A0A537YG51-F1
#
_cell.length_a   1.000
_cell.length_b   1.000
_cell.length_c   1.000
_cell.angle_alpha   90.00
_cell.angle_beta   90.00
_cell.angle_gamma   90.00
#
_symmetry.space_group_name_H-M   'P 1'
#
loop_
_entity.id
_entity.type
_entity.pdbx_description
1 polymer ?
#
loop_
_entity_poly.entity_id
_entity_poly.type
_entity_poly.pdbx_seq_one_letter_code
_entity_poly.pdbx_strand_id
1 'polypeptide(L)'
;MYAGHPDICDVARLDAAGLLRARGDKRFWNGRRSPATEIDIRSAGRVVQIVEDETGRLLGTADGSRAHHTLHAGAIYIHQGEQFEVRALDLRANVAVVTPV
;
A
#
# COMPACT_ATOMS: atom_id res chain seq x y z
N MET A 1 -21.60 -13.80 15.52
CA MET A 1 -20.61 -14.78 15.01
C MET A 1 -20.42 -14.49 13.54
N TYR A 2 -19.30 -13.86 13.15
CA TYR A 2 -19.07 -13.55 11.75
C TYR A 2 -18.66 -14.84 11.03
N ALA A 3 -19.53 -15.34 10.17
CA ALA A 3 -19.17 -16.32 9.16
C ALA A 3 -18.10 -15.67 8.26
N GLY A 4 -16.94 -16.32 8.15
CA GLY A 4 -15.85 -15.83 7.31
C GLY A 4 -16.34 -15.61 5.88
N HIS A 5 -16.04 -14.43 5.34
CA HIS A 5 -16.30 -14.11 3.94
C HIS A 5 -15.54 -15.10 3.05
N PRO A 6 -16.20 -15.83 2.13
CA PRO A 6 -15.59 -16.90 1.34
C PRO A 6 -14.48 -16.46 0.37
N ASP A 7 -14.23 -15.15 0.26
CA ASP A 7 -13.27 -14.57 -0.68
C ASP A 7 -11.86 -14.36 -0.11
N ILE A 8 -11.63 -14.63 1.19
CA ILE A 8 -10.43 -14.10 1.86
C ILE A 8 -9.20 -15.01 1.76
N CYS A 9 -9.29 -16.34 1.67
CA CYS A 9 -8.13 -17.23 1.44
C CYS A 9 -8.61 -18.67 1.30
N ASP A 10 -9.09 -19.06 0.12
CA ASP A 10 -9.43 -20.46 -0.14
C ASP A 10 -8.15 -21.26 -0.43
N VAL A 11 -7.94 -22.32 0.32
CA VAL A 11 -6.81 -23.23 0.14
C VAL A 11 -6.87 -23.92 -1.22
N ALA A 12 -8.07 -24.23 -1.74
CA ALA A 12 -8.23 -24.79 -3.08
C ALA A 12 -7.75 -23.82 -4.17
N ARG A 13 -7.96 -22.52 -3.98
CA ARG A 13 -7.44 -21.48 -4.88
C ARG A 13 -5.91 -21.42 -4.87
N LEU A 14 -5.29 -21.55 -3.70
CA LEU A 14 -3.82 -21.56 -3.58
C LEU A 14 -3.20 -22.85 -4.15
N ASP A 15 -3.88 -23.99 -4.00
CA ASP A 15 -3.51 -25.25 -4.66
C ASP A 15 -3.60 -25.11 -6.20
N ALA A 16 -4.71 -24.55 -6.72
CA ALA A 16 -4.90 -24.32 -8.16
C ALA A 16 -3.87 -23.34 -8.75
N ALA A 17 -3.41 -22.36 -7.96
CA ALA A 17 -2.35 -21.43 -8.33
C ALA A 17 -0.94 -22.04 -8.24
N GLY A 18 -0.78 -23.28 -7.79
CA GLY A 18 0.51 -23.96 -7.65
C GLY A 18 1.40 -23.42 -6.52
N LEU A 19 0.83 -22.58 -5.64
CA LEU A 19 1.53 -21.95 -4.51
C LEU A 19 1.72 -22.91 -3.33
N LEU A 20 0.91 -23.98 -3.29
CA LEU A 20 0.98 -25.03 -2.29
C LEU A 20 1.31 -26.37 -2.96
N ARG A 21 2.03 -27.21 -2.21
CA ARG A 21 2.31 -28.60 -2.54
C ARG A 21 1.65 -29.51 -1.50
N ALA A 22 0.85 -30.46 -1.97
CA ALA A 22 0.26 -31.49 -1.11
C ALA A 22 1.28 -32.57 -0.73
N ARG A 23 1.22 -33.02 0.52
CA ARG A 23 1.93 -34.20 1.03
C ARG A 23 1.06 -34.89 2.09
N GLY A 24 0.38 -35.95 1.67
CA GLY A 24 -0.72 -36.53 2.47
C GLY A 24 -1.81 -35.49 2.69
N ASP A 25 -2.35 -35.43 3.91
CA ASP A 25 -3.41 -34.47 4.29
C ASP A 25 -2.89 -33.05 4.60
N LYS A 26 -1.59 -32.81 4.38
CA LYS A 26 -0.94 -31.53 4.69
C LYS A 26 -0.56 -30.79 3.41
N ARG A 27 -0.59 -29.46 3.50
CA ARG A 27 -0.19 -28.55 2.42
C ARG A 27 1.00 -27.73 2.85
N PHE A 28 1.97 -27.59 1.96
CA PHE A 28 3.24 -26.92 2.21
C PHE A 28 3.43 -25.80 1.19
N TRP A 29 3.96 -24.66 1.62
CA TRP A 29 4.33 -23.59 0.70
C TRP A 29 5.36 -24.07 -0.33
N ASN A 30 5.11 -23.76 -1.60
CA ASN A 30 5.93 -24.20 -2.74
C ASN A 30 6.85 -23.09 -3.29
N GLY A 31 6.85 -21.90 -2.69
CA GLY A 31 7.70 -20.78 -3.10
C GLY A 31 9.09 -20.79 -2.44
N ARG A 32 10.06 -20.12 -3.07
CA ARG A 32 11.45 -20.02 -2.58
C ARG A 32 11.63 -19.03 -1.42
N ARG A 33 10.79 -17.99 -1.35
CA ARG A 33 10.80 -16.97 -0.29
C ARG A 33 9.58 -17.15 0.62
N SER A 34 9.66 -16.64 1.83
CA SER A 34 8.51 -16.62 2.75
C SER A 34 7.39 -15.74 2.18
N PRO A 35 6.13 -16.21 2.16
CA PRO A 35 5.00 -15.38 1.72
C PRO A 35 4.77 -14.18 2.66
N ALA A 36 5.16 -14.28 3.93
CA ALA A 36 5.01 -13.19 4.89
C ALA A 36 5.79 -11.92 4.51
N THR A 37 6.89 -12.04 3.77
CA THR A 37 7.68 -10.90 3.31
C THR A 37 6.97 -10.07 2.24
N GLU A 38 6.00 -10.68 1.54
CA GLU A 38 5.27 -10.03 0.44
C GLU A 38 3.94 -9.42 0.92
N ILE A 39 3.61 -9.57 2.20
CA ILE A 39 2.36 -9.09 2.81
C ILE A 39 2.68 -7.92 3.74
N ASP A 40 2.19 -6.73 3.38
CA ASP A 40 2.16 -5.59 4.30
C ASP A 40 0.83 -5.60 5.08
N ILE A 41 0.90 -5.71 6.41
CA ILE A 41 -0.27 -5.70 7.29
C ILE A 41 -0.67 -4.30 7.77
N ARG A 42 0.21 -3.31 7.54
CA ARG A 42 0.06 -1.94 8.04
C ARG A 42 -0.33 -0.97 6.94
N SER A 43 -0.02 -1.32 5.69
CA SER A 43 -0.46 -0.59 4.53
C SER A 43 -1.61 -1.33 3.84
N ALA A 44 -2.56 -0.59 3.28
CA ALA A 44 -3.56 -1.15 2.36
C ALA A 44 -2.94 -1.53 0.98
N GLY A 45 -1.65 -1.88 0.95
CA GLY A 45 -0.87 -2.26 -0.23
C GLY A 45 -0.61 -1.12 -1.22
N ARG A 46 -0.95 0.13 -0.89
CA ARG A 46 -0.78 1.28 -1.78
C ARG A 46 0.07 2.34 -1.10
N VAL A 47 1.02 2.88 -1.86
CA VAL A 47 1.92 3.94 -1.43
C VAL A 47 1.63 5.17 -2.27
N VAL A 48 1.46 6.32 -1.62
CA VAL A 48 1.27 7.62 -2.27
C VAL A 48 2.60 8.36 -2.33
N GLN A 49 3.03 8.75 -3.52
CA GLN A 49 4.22 9.57 -3.73
C GLN A 49 3.89 11.05 -3.46
N ILE A 50 4.77 11.75 -2.77
CA ILE A 50 4.63 13.18 -2.48
C ILE A 50 5.62 13.94 -3.37
N VAL A 51 5.10 14.72 -4.31
CA VAL A 51 5.87 15.35 -5.38
C VAL A 51 5.68 16.86 -5.35
N GLU A 52 6.78 17.60 -5.44
CA GLU A 52 6.75 19.06 -5.57
C GLU A 52 6.30 19.47 -6.98
N ASP A 53 5.32 20.40 -7.06
CA ASP A 53 4.67 20.81 -8.30
C ASP A 53 5.63 21.46 -9.30
N GLU A 54 6.46 22.40 -8.83
CA GLU A 54 7.32 23.19 -9.71
C GLU A 54 8.51 22.40 -10.26
N THR A 55 9.09 21.53 -9.44
CA THR A 55 10.35 20.85 -9.76
C THR A 55 10.17 19.39 -10.16
N GLY A 56 9.00 18.80 -9.87
CA GLY A 56 8.78 17.35 -9.97
C GLY A 56 9.59 16.55 -8.96
N ARG A 57 10.19 17.18 -7.95
CA ARG A 57 11.03 16.50 -6.96
C ARG A 57 10.18 15.59 -6.08
N LEU A 58 10.59 14.31 -5.99
CA LEU A 58 10.02 13.37 -5.04
C LEU A 58 10.54 13.69 -3.63
N LEU A 59 9.65 14.19 -2.76
CA LEU A 59 9.98 14.48 -1.36
C LEU A 59 9.87 13.22 -0.50
N GLY A 60 8.93 12.33 -0.80
CA GLY A 60 8.80 11.09 -0.05
C GLY A 60 7.57 10.29 -0.41
N THR A 61 7.19 9.39 0.49
CA THR A 61 6.04 8.51 0.32
C THR A 61 5.23 8.41 1.60
N ALA A 62 3.92 8.30 1.46
CA ALA A 62 3.00 8.00 2.55
C ALA A 62 2.26 6.69 2.30
N ASP A 63 1.85 6.05 3.38
CA ASP A 63 0.90 4.96 3.30
C ASP A 63 -0.44 5.45 2.70
N GLY A 64 -0.99 4.70 1.74
CA GLY A 64 -2.21 5.05 1.02
C GLY A 64 -3.45 5.12 1.92
N SER A 65 -3.54 4.29 2.97
CA SER A 65 -4.66 4.37 3.90
C SER A 65 -4.64 5.67 4.72
N ARG A 66 -3.44 6.14 5.07
CA ARG A 66 -3.24 7.43 5.75
C ARG A 66 -3.32 8.64 4.84
N ALA A 67 -2.97 8.50 3.56
CA ALA A 67 -2.90 9.60 2.61
C ALA A 67 -4.21 10.40 2.54
N HIS A 68 -5.37 9.74 2.65
CA HIS A 68 -6.67 10.40 2.68
C HIS A 68 -6.81 11.43 3.81
N HIS A 69 -6.17 11.21 4.96
CA HIS A 69 -6.27 12.06 6.13
C HIS A 69 -5.11 13.05 6.24
N THR A 70 -3.93 12.70 5.73
CA THR A 70 -2.72 13.52 5.91
C THR A 70 -2.30 14.28 4.66
N LEU A 71 -2.81 13.91 3.48
CA LEU A 71 -2.46 14.47 2.18
C LEU A 71 -3.70 14.92 1.40
N HIS A 72 -4.79 15.30 2.06
CA HIS A 72 -5.90 15.94 1.36
C HIS A 72 -5.52 17.34 0.89
N ALA A 73 -6.24 17.90 -0.09
CA ALA A 73 -6.02 19.27 -0.52
C ALA A 73 -6.11 20.26 0.67
N GLY A 74 -5.17 21.19 0.75
CA GLY A 74 -5.00 22.15 1.84
C GLY A 74 -4.31 21.61 3.10
N ALA A 75 -3.91 20.33 3.14
CA ALA A 75 -3.10 19.82 4.24
C ALA A 75 -1.68 20.40 4.20
N ILE A 76 -1.04 20.57 5.36
CA ILE A 76 0.37 20.92 5.45
C ILE A 76 1.20 19.66 5.69
N TYR A 77 2.11 19.38 4.76
CA TYR A 77 3.11 18.34 4.85
C TYR A 77 4.45 18.95 5.26
N ILE A 78 5.13 18.34 6.24
CA ILE A 78 6.47 18.76 6.66
C ILE A 78 7.50 17.74 6.18
N HIS A 79 8.48 18.23 5.43
CA HIS A 79 9.62 17.45 4.96
C HIS A 79 10.92 18.09 5.45
N GLN A 80 11.64 17.40 6.34
CA GLN A 80 12.94 17.87 6.87
C GLN A 80 12.92 19.30 7.46
N GLY A 81 11.78 19.72 8.03
CA GLY A 81 11.60 21.05 8.61
C GLY A 81 11.04 22.11 7.64
N GLU A 82 10.97 21.79 6.35
CA GLU A 82 10.33 22.63 5.33
C GLU A 82 8.83 22.28 5.23
N GLN A 83 7.99 23.30 5.03
CA GLN A 83 6.54 23.16 4.93
C GLN A 83 6.08 23.19 3.48
N PHE A 84 5.15 22.31 3.16
CA PHE A 84 4.54 22.22 1.84
C PHE A 84 3.02 22.13 1.99
N GLU A 85 2.27 22.92 1.24
CA GLU A 85 0.83 22.79 1.12
C GLU A 85 0.49 21.73 0.07
N VAL A 86 -0.40 20.81 0.41
CA VAL A 86 -0.92 19.82 -0.53
C VAL A 86 -1.94 20.47 -1.44
N ARG A 87 -1.63 20.51 -2.75
CA ARG A 87 -2.52 21.08 -3.77
C ARG A 87 -3.57 20.09 -4.22
N ALA A 88 -3.17 18.83 -4.41
CA ALA A 88 -4.07 17.77 -4.87
C ALA A 88 -3.57 16.39 -4.46
N LEU A 89 -4.51 15.46 -4.28
CA LEU A 89 -4.26 14.03 -4.09
C LEU A 89 -4.97 13.25 -5.18
N ASP A 90 -4.20 12.65 -6.09
CA ASP A 90 -4.69 11.72 -7.10
C ASP A 90 -4.51 10.28 -6.59
N LEU A 91 -5.62 9.67 -6.16
CA LEU A 91 -5.66 8.29 -5.68
C LEU A 91 -5.55 7.24 -6.79
N ARG A 92 -5.81 7.61 -8.05
CA ARG A 92 -5.63 6.70 -9.19
C ARG A 92 -4.15 6.60 -9.54
N ALA A 93 -3.46 7.75 -9.57
CA ALA A 93 -2.02 7.81 -9.78
C ALA A 93 -1.21 7.45 -8.52
N ASN A 94 -1.83 7.50 -7.33
CA ASN A 94 -1.17 7.47 -6.02
C ASN A 94 -0.11 8.57 -5.89
N VAL A 95 -0.49 9.80 -6.23
CA VAL A 95 0.39 10.98 -6.17
C VAL A 95 -0.30 12.09 -5.40
N ALA A 96 0.39 12.69 -4.44
CA ALA A 96 0.06 13.95 -3.83
C ALA A 96 1.00 15.03 -4.38
N VAL A 97 0.43 16.08 -4.97
CA VAL A 97 1.17 17.23 -5.48
C VAL A 97 1.19 18.31 -4.42
N VAL A 98 2.37 18.85 -4.14
CA VAL A 98 2.59 19.84 -3.08
C VAL A 98 3.39 21.04 -3.57
N THR A 99 3.21 22.18 -2.93
CA THR A 99 3.99 23.40 -3.19
C THR A 99 4.59 23.92 -1.89
N PRO A 100 5.83 24.44 -1.88
CA PRO A 100 6.39 25.13 -0.72
C PRO A 100 5.45 26.23 -0.21
N VAL A 101 5.41 26.43 1.11
CA VAL A 101 4.69 27.54 1.78
C VAL A 101 5.60 28.74 1.95
#